data_AF-A0A1V5Z3L1-F1
#
_entry.id   AF-A0A1V5Z3L1-F1
#
_cell.length_a   1.000
_cell.length_b   1.000
_cell.length_c   1.000
_cell.angle_alpha   90.00
_cell.angle_beta   90.00
_cell.angle_gamma   90.00
#
_symmetry.space_group_name_H-M   'P 1'
#
loop_
_entity.id
_entity.type
_entity.pdbx_description
1 polymer ?
#
loop_
_entity_poly.entity_id
_entity_poly.type
_entity_poly.pdbx_seq_one_letter_code
_entity_poly.pdbx_strand_id
1 'polypeptide(L)' 'MMTLNPILEELYAIREKLLADADSDIQKVLAGLRKREAASGRLLKPAPRQFTPSVQSTKKKRIMAP' A
#
# COMPACT_ATOMS: atom_id res chain seq x y z
N MET A 1 8.60 -14.50 11.16
CA MET A 1 9.81 -13.73 10.81
C MET A 1 9.79 -12.47 11.65
N MET A 2 10.51 -12.48 12.78
CA MET A 2 10.72 -11.29 13.62
C MET A 2 11.76 -10.42 12.93
N THR A 3 11.33 -9.29 12.38
CA THR A 3 12.27 -8.30 11.86
C THR A 3 12.96 -7.65 13.05
N LEU A 4 14.29 -7.59 13.09
CA LEU A 4 15.10 -6.93 14.14
C LEU A 4 14.75 -5.44 14.41
N ASN A 5 13.78 -4.89 13.70
CA ASN A 5 13.30 -3.53 13.86
C ASN A 5 11.96 -3.54 14.61
N PRO A 6 11.92 -3.03 15.86
CA PRO A 6 10.71 -3.03 16.69
C PRO A 6 9.55 -2.25 16.06
N ILE A 7 9.85 -1.20 15.27
CA ILE A 7 8.82 -0.43 14.57
C ILE A 7 8.10 -1.29 13.52
N LEU A 8 8.85 -2.12 12.81
CA LEU A 8 8.26 -3.00 11.79
C LEU A 8 7.38 -4.08 12.45
N GLU A 9 7.80 -4.61 13.59
CA GLU A 9 7.02 -5.59 14.34
C GLU A 9 5.68 -5.01 14.81
N GLU A 10 5.70 -3.79 15.37
CA GLU A 10 4.47 -3.10 15.75
C GLU A 10 3.55 -2.85 14.56
N LEU A 11 4.10 -2.42 13.41
CA LEU A 11 3.33 -2.21 12.20
C LEU A 11 2.69 -3.50 11.68
N TYR A 12 3.41 -4.63 11.73
CA TYR A 12 2.86 -5.92 11.34
C TYR A 12 1.78 -6.41 12.31
N ALA A 13 2.00 -6.27 13.62
CA ALA A 13 1.00 -6.62 14.62
C ALA A 13 -0.31 -5.82 14.45
N ILE A 14 -0.19 -4.51 14.19
CA ILE A 14 -1.36 -3.65 13.91
C ILE A 14 -2.06 -4.10 12.62
N ARG A 15 -1.29 -4.41 11.56
CA ARG A 15 -1.86 -4.89 10.29
C ARG A 15 -2.62 -6.20 10.46
N GLU A 16 -2.05 -7.17 11.17
CA GLU A 16 -2.68 -8.47 11.42
C GLU A 16 -3.96 -8.30 12.23
N LYS A 17 -3.94 -7.45 13.27
CA LYS A 17 -5.14 -7.12 14.04
C LYS A 17 -6.24 -6.51 13.16
N LEU A 18 -5.89 -5.54 12.32
CA LEU A 18 -6.87 -4.91 11.40
C LEU A 18 -7.48 -5.91 10.43
N LEU A 19 -6.68 -6.87 9.93
CA LEU A 19 -7.18 -7.94 9.06
C LEU A 19 -8.07 -8.91 9.82
N ALA A 20 -7.69 -9.31 11.03
CA ALA A 20 -8.48 -10.22 11.86
C ALA A 20 -9.87 -9.62 12.20
N ASP A 21 -9.91 -8.34 12.60
CA ASP A 21 -11.14 -7.59 12.88
C ASP A 21 -12.07 -7.49 11.65
N ALA A 22 -11.54 -7.72 10.46
CA ALA A 22 -12.22 -7.60 9.18
C ALA A 22 -12.44 -8.96 8.48
N ASP A 23 -12.34 -10.08 9.18
CA ASP A 23 -12.45 -11.44 8.62
C ASP A 23 -11.47 -11.69 7.45
N SER A 24 -10.29 -11.07 7.50
CA SER A 24 -9.29 -11.06 6.42
C SER A 24 -9.77 -10.42 5.09
N ASP A 25 -10.89 -9.67 5.11
CA ASP A 25 -11.39 -8.93 3.96
C ASP A 25 -10.78 -7.52 3.90
N ILE A 26 -9.92 -7.31 2.90
CA ILE A 26 -9.23 -6.05 2.69
C ILE A 26 -10.19 -4.87 2.44
N GLN A 27 -11.36 -5.11 1.83
CA GLN A 27 -12.33 -4.04 1.57
C GLN A 27 -12.98 -3.56 2.87
N LYS A 28 -13.27 -4.48 3.80
CA LYS A 28 -13.76 -4.14 5.14
C LYS A 28 -12.71 -3.34 5.92
N VAL A 29 -11.43 -3.72 5.85
CA VAL A 29 -10.33 -2.96 6.45
C VAL A 29 -10.33 -1.52 5.93
N LEU A 30 -10.31 -1.35 4.61
CA LEU A 30 -10.26 -0.02 3.98
C LEU A 30 -11.49 0.83 4.32
N ALA A 31 -12.69 0.23 4.34
CA ALA A 31 -13.91 0.93 4.74
C ALA A 31 -13.84 1.41 6.20
N GLY A 32 -13.34 0.57 7.11
CA GLY A 32 -13.13 0.93 8.51
C GLY A 32 -12.12 2.06 8.68
N LEU A 33 -11.01 2.02 7.95
CA LEU A 33 -10.00 3.08 7.96
C LEU A 33 -10.56 4.41 7.46
N ARG A 34 -11.35 4.41 6.37
CA ARG A 34 -12.02 5.63 5.88
C ARG A 34 -13.02 6.21 6.88
N LYS A 35 -13.75 5.37 7.62
CA LYS A 35 -14.65 5.85 8.69
C LYS A 35 -13.87 6.56 9.79
N ARG A 36 -12.74 5.99 10.22
CA ARG A 36 -11.85 6.59 11.24
C ARG A 36 -11.23 7.89 10.76
N GLU A 37 -10.80 7.91 9.50
CA GLU A 37 -10.28 9.11 8.85
C GLU A 37 -11.34 10.23 8.83
N ALA A 38 -12.56 9.93 8.40
CA ALA A 38 -13.66 10.90 8.38
C ALA A 38 -13.97 11.45 9.78
N ALA A 39 -13.94 10.58 10.81
CA ALA A 39 -14.14 10.98 12.20
C ALA A 39 -12.99 11.85 12.75
N SER A 40 -11.78 11.72 12.22
CA SER A 40 -10.61 12.46 12.70
C SER A 40 -10.61 13.95 12.34
N GLY A 41 -11.48 14.37 11.39
CA GLY A 41 -11.48 15.73 10.85
C GLY A 41 -10.23 16.09 10.02
N ARG A 42 -9.26 15.17 9.91
CA ARG A 42 -8.02 15.31 9.14
C ARG A 42 -8.08 14.42 7.90
N LEU A 43 -9.03 14.69 7.01
CA LEU A 43 -9.10 13.97 5.74
C LEU A 43 -7.77 14.12 5.00
N LEU A 44 -7.14 12.99 4.69
CA LEU A 44 -6.04 12.96 3.74
C LEU A 44 -6.66 13.29 2.39
N LYS A 45 -6.36 14.49 1.87
CA LYS A 45 -6.70 14.80 0.49
C LYS A 45 -6.02 13.73 -0.37
N PRO A 46 -6.75 13.04 -1.27
CA PRO A 46 -6.13 12.06 -2.14
C PRO A 46 -4.97 12.77 -2.85
N ALA A 47 -3.76 12.26 -2.62
CA ALA A 47 -2.59 12.79 -3.28
C ALA A 47 -2.83 12.70 -4.80
N PRO A 48 -2.41 13.70 -5.59
CA PRO A 48 -2.47 13.58 -7.03
C PRO A 48 -1.73 12.29 -7.43
N ARG A 49 -2.40 11.46 -8.23
CA ARG A 49 -1.88 10.15 -8.67
C ARG A 49 -0.55 10.38 -9.38
N GLN A 50 0.57 10.13 -8.71
CA GLN A 50 1.88 10.17 -9.35
C GLN A 50 1.97 8.95 -10.26
N PHE A 51 1.95 9.19 -11.57
CA PHE A 51 2.19 8.17 -12.56
C PHE A 51 3.69 7.88 -12.56
N THR A 52 4.13 6.86 -11.84
CA THR A 52 5.47 6.31 -12.06
C THR A 52 5.41 5.48 -13.34
N PRO A 53 6.17 5.83 -14.40
CA PRO A 53 6.23 4.97 -15.58
C PRO A 53 6.70 3.58 -15.14
N SER A 54 5.90 2.55 -15.42
CA SER A 54 6.26 1.17 -15.13
C SER A 54 7.56 0.83 -15.87
N VAL A 55 8.54 0.25 -15.17
CA VAL A 55 9.76 -0.30 -15.79
C VAL A 55 9.39 -1.58 -16.57
N GLN A 56 8.77 -1.41 -17.73
CA GLN A 56 8.57 -2.40 -18.78
C GLN A 56 8.73 -1.60 -20.09
N SER A 57 9.64 -1.82 -21.03
CA SER A 57 10.47 -2.97 -21.34
C SER A 57 11.57 -2.52 -22.31
N THR A 58 12.85 -2.51 -21.92
CA THR A 58 13.96 -2.40 -22.89
C THR A 58 14.37 -3.80 -23.35
N LYS A 59 13.45 -4.52 -24.03
CA LYS A 59 13.82 -5.70 -24.82
C LYS A 59 13.98 -5.28 -26.29
N LYS A 60 15.25 -5.15 -26.70
CA LYS A 60 15.79 -5.28 -28.07
C LYS A 60 15.03 -4.59 -29.22
N LYS A 61 15.67 -3.55 -29.79
CA LYS A 61 15.91 -3.45 -31.24
C LYS A 61 17.38 -3.12 -31.48
N ARG A 62 18.21 -4.17 -31.45
CA ARG A 62 19.48 -4.17 -32.18
C ARG A 62 19.07 -4.41 -33.64
N ILE A 63 18.73 -3.35 -34.36
CA ILE A 63 18.53 -3.40 -35.81
C ILE A 63 19.72 -2.70 -36.44
N MET A 64 20.48 -3.51 -37.16
CA MET A 64 21.42 -3.23 -38.24
C MET A 64 21.52 -1.76 -38.68
N ALA A 65 22.72 -1.19 -38.55
CA ALA A 65 23.16 -0.11 -39.42
C ALA A 65 23.70 -0.74 -40.73
N PRO A 66 23.52 -0.07 -41.89
CA PRO A 66 24.08 -0.51 -43.17
C PRO A 66 25.60 -0.47 -43.20
#